data_AF-A0AAE0ZFZ3-F1
#
_entry.id   AF-A0AAE0ZFZ3-F1
#
_cell.length_a   1.000
_cell.length_b   1.000
_cell.length_c   1.000
_cell.angle_alpha   90.00
_cell.angle_beta   90.00
_cell.angle_gamma   90.00
#
_symmetry.space_group_name_H-M   'P 1'
#
loop_
_entity.id
_entity.type
_entity.pdbx_description
1 polymer ?
#
loop_
_entity_poly.entity_id
_entity_poly.type
_entity_poly.pdbx_seq_one_letter_code
_entity_poly.pdbx_strand_id
1 'polypeptide(L)'
;MYLYLVTLASILKGYHPLCEHKMASSEETNMEEEVHANQSPKTLLSSHHHDHNHHAHFLVQDPVEDDLSAHDSQILIESHSEGHINVRLGFLQVKHVYEVQFSIEDDLGDEVQFDPLQNINVKIDSIRPSEDGKGHDITLTFSAVKEKIVKETITIMSKNQSPKPLTMTLHARVLGKGKGTPSLKKGIHCVRIEWDEESEGSDWQGH
;
A
#
# COMPACT_ATOMS: atom_id res chain seq x y z
N MET A 1 -38.86 39.55 17.72
CA MET A 1 -38.22 40.88 17.79
C MET A 1 -36.82 40.70 17.20
N TYR A 2 -36.59 41.25 16.00
CA TYR A 2 -35.35 41.26 15.16
C TYR A 2 -34.83 39.87 14.72
N LEU A 3 -34.99 39.38 13.48
CA LEU A 3 -34.71 39.93 12.15
C LEU A 3 -33.23 40.34 11.96
N TYR A 4 -32.43 39.47 11.36
CA TYR A 4 -31.33 39.86 10.48
C TYR A 4 -31.38 39.01 9.20
N LEU A 5 -31.47 39.74 8.10
CA LEU A 5 -31.65 39.36 6.71
C LEU A 5 -30.53 40.10 5.95
N VAL A 6 -30.11 39.54 4.81
CA VAL A 6 -29.27 40.15 3.74
C VAL A 6 -27.76 40.29 4.08
N THR A 7 -26.76 39.94 3.26
CA THR A 7 -26.52 40.08 1.80
C THR A 7 -25.29 39.19 1.46
N LEU A 8 -25.25 38.33 0.42
CA LEU A 8 -24.88 38.71 -0.95
C LEU A 8 -25.17 37.56 -1.94
N ALA A 9 -25.99 37.90 -2.94
CA ALA A 9 -26.15 37.19 -4.20
C ALA A 9 -25.19 37.77 -5.26
N SER A 10 -25.04 37.02 -6.38
CA SER A 10 -24.23 37.25 -7.60
C SER A 10 -22.95 36.42 -7.58
N ILE A 11 -22.76 35.41 -8.44
CA ILE A 11 -22.57 35.56 -9.89
C ILE A 11 -23.30 34.44 -10.67
N LEU A 12 -24.22 34.87 -11.54
CA LEU A 12 -24.66 34.15 -12.74
C LEU A 12 -23.88 34.72 -13.93
N LYS A 13 -23.35 33.88 -14.85
CA LYS A 13 -23.47 34.01 -16.34
C LYS A 13 -22.49 33.10 -17.13
N GLY A 14 -23.04 32.47 -18.17
CA GLY A 14 -22.37 31.84 -19.33
C GLY A 14 -22.52 30.31 -19.36
N TYR A 15 -23.52 29.66 -19.99
CA TYR A 15 -23.93 29.61 -21.42
C TYR A 15 -22.81 29.25 -22.43
N HIS A 16 -22.75 27.94 -22.77
CA HIS A 16 -22.51 27.19 -24.05
C HIS A 16 -22.00 27.96 -25.31
N PRO A 17 -21.37 27.31 -26.36
CA PRO A 17 -21.58 25.92 -26.79
C PRO A 17 -20.44 25.13 -27.49
N LEU A 18 -20.72 23.83 -27.69
CA LEU A 18 -20.44 22.95 -28.85
C LEU A 18 -19.20 23.20 -29.74
N CYS A 19 -18.33 22.19 -29.83
CA CYS A 19 -17.59 21.87 -31.04
C CYS A 19 -17.75 20.37 -31.36
N GLU A 20 -18.59 20.07 -32.36
CA GLU A 20 -18.46 18.90 -33.21
C GLU A 20 -17.14 19.00 -33.98
N HIS A 21 -16.44 17.87 -34.20
CA HIS A 21 -16.00 17.50 -35.54
C HIS A 21 -15.50 16.05 -35.64
N LYS A 22 -16.19 15.32 -36.51
CA LYS A 22 -15.72 14.33 -37.51
C LYS A 22 -15.35 12.90 -37.10
N MET A 23 -16.22 12.02 -37.61
CA MET A 23 -15.97 10.64 -38.04
C MET A 23 -14.93 10.53 -39.17
N ALA A 24 -14.17 9.43 -39.15
CA ALA A 24 -13.72 8.60 -40.28
C ALA A 24 -13.21 7.28 -39.64
N SER A 25 -13.78 6.08 -39.84
CA SER A 25 -13.80 5.23 -41.05
C SER A 25 -12.40 5.11 -41.66
N SER A 26 -11.82 3.98 -42.03
CA SER A 26 -12.05 2.53 -41.95
C SER A 26 -10.82 1.91 -42.67
N GLU A 27 -10.76 0.59 -42.71
CA GLU A 27 -10.07 -0.24 -43.71
C GLU A 27 -8.72 -0.88 -43.36
N GLU A 28 -8.83 -2.20 -43.45
CA GLU A 28 -7.87 -3.29 -43.40
C GLU A 28 -6.89 -3.21 -44.58
N THR A 29 -5.76 -3.91 -44.50
CA THR A 29 -5.48 -5.10 -45.32
C THR A 29 -4.07 -5.64 -45.11
N ASN A 30 -4.01 -6.97 -45.19
CA ASN A 30 -2.89 -7.91 -45.21
C ASN A 30 -1.63 -7.47 -45.98
N MET A 31 -0.49 -8.11 -45.66
CA MET A 31 0.18 -9.00 -46.61
C MET A 31 1.21 -9.91 -45.91
N GLU A 32 1.11 -11.18 -46.25
CA GLU A 32 2.00 -12.32 -45.99
C GLU A 32 3.37 -12.11 -46.65
N GLU A 33 4.43 -12.75 -46.15
CA GLU A 33 5.22 -13.70 -46.95
C GLU A 33 6.16 -14.56 -46.06
N GLU A 34 5.97 -15.87 -46.20
CA GLU A 34 6.91 -17.00 -46.20
C GLU A 34 8.38 -16.66 -46.57
N VAL A 35 9.45 -17.46 -46.41
CA VAL A 35 9.81 -18.82 -45.98
C VAL A 35 11.35 -18.80 -46.05
N HIS A 36 12.06 -19.65 -45.31
CA HIS A 36 13.11 -20.50 -45.90
C HIS A 36 13.64 -21.50 -44.89
N ALA A 37 13.43 -22.77 -45.24
CA ALA A 37 13.97 -23.96 -44.61
C ALA A 37 15.51 -23.98 -44.61
N ASN A 38 16.11 -24.73 -43.68
CA ASN A 38 16.92 -25.89 -44.05
C ASN A 38 17.40 -26.72 -42.84
N GLN A 39 17.02 -28.00 -42.88
CA GLN A 39 17.87 -29.18 -42.73
C GLN A 39 18.53 -29.49 -41.37
N SER A 40 17.95 -30.48 -40.68
CA SER A 40 18.68 -31.49 -39.88
C SER A 40 19.42 -32.45 -40.84
N PRO A 41 20.48 -33.21 -40.43
CA PRO A 41 20.22 -34.41 -39.59
C PRO A 41 21.41 -35.02 -38.75
N LYS A 42 21.02 -35.93 -37.85
CA LYS A 42 21.73 -37.13 -37.29
C LYS A 42 22.54 -37.06 -35.97
N THR A 43 21.92 -37.64 -34.92
CA THR A 43 22.35 -38.80 -34.11
C THR A 43 23.78 -38.90 -33.52
N LEU A 44 23.93 -38.94 -32.18
CA LEU A 44 24.25 -40.14 -31.36
C LEU A 44 24.67 -39.81 -29.90
N LEU A 45 24.29 -40.75 -29.01
CA LEU A 45 24.57 -40.99 -27.58
C LEU A 45 25.79 -40.29 -26.90
N SER A 46 25.63 -39.91 -25.62
CA SER A 46 26.36 -40.53 -24.48
C SER A 46 25.99 -39.97 -23.08
N SER A 47 25.67 -40.91 -22.18
CA SER A 47 25.96 -40.99 -20.72
C SER A 47 25.62 -39.88 -19.71
N HIS A 48 24.70 -40.23 -18.81
CA HIS A 48 24.69 -40.04 -17.34
C HIS A 48 25.56 -38.93 -16.71
N HIS A 49 24.90 -37.99 -16.03
CA HIS A 49 25.26 -37.57 -14.68
C HIS A 49 24.00 -37.23 -13.88
N HIS A 50 23.96 -37.69 -12.63
CA HIS A 50 22.94 -37.34 -11.63
C HIS A 50 22.92 -35.83 -11.41
N ASP A 51 21.75 -35.22 -11.49
CA ASP A 51 21.42 -34.08 -10.63
C ASP A 51 19.93 -34.16 -10.30
N HIS A 52 19.64 -34.67 -9.10
CA HIS A 52 18.31 -34.52 -8.51
C HIS A 52 18.16 -33.07 -8.07
N ASN A 53 17.83 -32.24 -9.05
CA ASN A 53 17.50 -30.86 -8.83
C ASN A 53 16.10 -30.80 -8.23
N HIS A 54 16.03 -30.94 -6.91
CA HIS A 54 14.83 -30.65 -6.12
C HIS A 54 14.59 -29.14 -6.10
N HIS A 55 14.26 -28.57 -7.25
CA HIS A 55 13.62 -27.27 -7.30
C HIS A 55 12.20 -27.44 -6.77
N ALA A 56 11.98 -27.06 -5.52
CA ALA A 56 10.65 -26.83 -5.01
C ALA A 56 10.04 -25.68 -5.84
N HIS A 57 9.20 -26.03 -6.82
CA HIS A 57 8.30 -25.07 -7.44
C HIS A 57 7.30 -24.64 -6.36
N PHE A 58 7.59 -23.53 -5.70
CA PHE A 58 6.56 -22.81 -4.97
C PHE A 58 5.63 -22.23 -6.03
N LEU A 59 4.49 -22.88 -6.25
CA LEU A 59 3.38 -22.29 -7.00
C LEU A 59 2.90 -21.12 -6.15
N VAL A 60 3.49 -19.94 -6.36
CA VAL A 60 3.01 -18.66 -5.84
C VAL A 60 1.70 -18.35 -6.56
N GLN A 61 0.62 -18.98 -6.10
CA GLN A 61 -0.74 -18.55 -6.39
C GLN A 61 -1.08 -17.50 -5.33
N ASP A 62 -0.60 -16.27 -5.57
CA ASP A 62 -1.13 -14.98 -5.12
C ASP A 62 -0.02 -13.94 -5.42
N PRO A 63 -0.29 -12.86 -6.17
CA PRO A 63 0.68 -11.79 -6.40
C PRO A 63 0.80 -10.94 -5.12
N VAL A 64 1.36 -11.51 -4.07
CA VAL A 64 1.93 -10.77 -2.94
C VAL A 64 3.39 -10.54 -3.31
N GLU A 65 3.65 -9.62 -4.23
CA GLU A 65 5.00 -9.32 -4.70
C GLU A 65 5.83 -8.73 -3.56
N ASP A 66 6.47 -9.59 -2.79
CA ASP A 66 7.70 -9.40 -2.03
C ASP A 66 7.89 -8.07 -1.27
N ASP A 67 7.45 -8.07 -0.01
CA ASP A 67 8.16 -7.33 1.05
C ASP A 67 9.60 -7.88 1.26
N LEU A 68 10.06 -8.87 0.48
CA LEU A 68 11.38 -9.49 0.62
C LEU A 68 12.53 -8.60 0.14
N SER A 69 12.26 -7.50 -0.57
CA SER A 69 13.27 -6.46 -0.80
C SER A 69 13.51 -5.67 0.50
N ALA A 70 14.10 -6.33 1.49
CA ALA A 70 14.45 -5.73 2.78
C ALA A 70 15.47 -4.58 2.67
N HIS A 71 16.05 -4.38 1.49
CA HIS A 71 17.00 -3.32 1.18
C HIS A 71 16.33 -1.99 0.80
N ASP A 72 15.04 -2.00 0.45
CA ASP A 72 14.33 -0.76 0.20
C ASP A 72 14.02 -0.06 1.53
N SER A 73 14.64 1.11 1.71
CA SER A 73 14.49 1.94 2.89
C SER A 73 13.20 2.76 2.89
N GLN A 74 12.42 2.79 1.81
CA GLN A 74 11.22 3.64 1.70
C GLN A 74 9.93 2.85 1.90
N ILE A 75 8.93 3.47 2.54
CA ILE A 75 7.56 2.97 2.56
C ILE A 75 7.06 2.96 1.11
N LEU A 76 6.57 1.79 0.67
CA LEU A 76 6.07 1.63 -0.69
C LEU A 76 4.56 1.87 -0.69
N ILE A 77 4.11 2.77 -1.56
CA ILE A 77 2.71 3.12 -1.72
C ILE A 77 2.30 2.74 -3.14
N GLU A 78 1.29 1.88 -3.26
CA GLU A 78 0.85 1.34 -4.55
C GLU A 78 -0.65 1.55 -4.73
N SER A 79 -1.04 2.10 -5.88
CA SER A 79 -2.44 2.13 -6.29
C SER A 79 -2.93 0.70 -6.54
N HIS A 80 -3.98 0.29 -5.83
CA HIS A 80 -4.57 -1.05 -5.98
C HIS A 80 -5.78 -1.03 -6.93
N SER A 81 -6.69 -0.07 -6.71
CA SER A 81 -7.86 0.18 -7.53
C SER A 81 -8.33 1.62 -7.32
N GLU A 82 -9.35 2.08 -8.05
CA GLU A 82 -9.90 3.43 -7.85
C GLU A 82 -10.31 3.63 -6.38
N GLY A 83 -9.72 4.62 -5.70
CA GLY A 83 -9.98 4.89 -4.28
C GLY A 83 -9.34 3.90 -3.29
N HIS A 84 -8.44 3.03 -3.74
CA HIS A 84 -7.74 2.07 -2.87
C HIS A 84 -6.22 2.08 -3.10
N ILE A 85 -5.47 2.21 -2.02
CA ILE A 85 -4.01 2.11 -2.03
C ILE A 85 -3.49 1.08 -1.02
N ASN A 86 -2.36 0.49 -1.33
CA ASN A 86 -1.58 -0.38 -0.43
C ASN A 86 -0.39 0.42 0.11
N VAL A 87 -0.17 0.35 1.43
CA VAL A 87 0.95 0.99 2.12
C VAL A 87 1.81 -0.09 2.77
N ARG A 88 3.02 -0.31 2.27
CA ARG A 88 3.88 -1.41 2.73
C ARG A 88 4.93 -0.95 3.73
N LEU A 89 4.70 -1.34 4.97
CA LEU A 89 5.52 -0.97 6.12
C LEU A 89 6.78 -1.82 6.27
N GLY A 90 6.87 -2.97 5.58
CA GLY A 90 8.00 -3.88 5.68
C GLY A 90 7.97 -4.72 6.95
N PHE A 91 9.10 -4.84 7.65
CA PHE A 91 9.27 -5.77 8.76
C PHE A 91 9.19 -5.08 10.11
N LEU A 92 8.17 -5.43 10.90
CA LEU A 92 7.97 -4.90 12.26
C LEU A 92 8.19 -6.00 13.30
N GLN A 93 8.44 -5.63 14.55
CA GLN A 93 8.53 -6.56 15.68
C GLN A 93 7.17 -6.70 16.38
N VAL A 94 6.78 -7.92 16.76
CA VAL A 94 5.55 -8.18 17.53
C VAL A 94 5.58 -7.50 18.91
N LYS A 95 4.41 -7.09 19.42
CA LYS A 95 4.23 -6.36 20.71
C LYS A 95 4.94 -5.02 20.75
N HIS A 96 5.15 -4.40 19.61
CA HIS A 96 5.67 -3.05 19.51
C HIS A 96 4.61 -2.15 18.89
N VAL A 97 4.65 -0.88 19.27
CA VAL A 97 3.84 0.19 18.70
C VAL A 97 4.78 1.11 17.93
N TYR A 98 4.39 1.41 16.70
CA TYR A 98 5.15 2.23 15.78
C TYR A 98 4.39 3.50 15.44
N GLU A 99 5.10 4.62 15.40
CA GLU A 99 4.65 5.79 14.65
C GLU A 99 5.08 5.61 13.19
N VAL A 100 4.16 5.85 12.27
CA VAL A 100 4.35 5.73 10.83
C VAL A 100 4.00 7.06 10.19
N GLN A 101 4.94 7.60 9.42
CA GLN A 101 4.82 8.86 8.69
C GLN A 101 5.10 8.63 7.20
N PHE A 102 4.16 9.04 6.36
CA PHE A 102 4.28 8.95 4.90
C PHE A 102 3.37 9.96 4.22
N SER A 103 3.62 10.22 2.94
CA SER A 103 2.84 11.12 2.11
C SER A 103 2.14 10.34 1.00
N ILE A 104 0.90 10.70 0.68
CA ILE A 104 0.13 10.13 -0.43
C ILE A 104 -0.21 11.22 -1.44
N GLU A 105 -0.36 10.83 -2.71
CA GLU A 105 -1.01 11.67 -3.72
C GLU A 105 -2.50 11.31 -3.75
N ASP A 106 -3.37 12.32 -3.71
CA ASP A 106 -4.82 12.15 -3.69
C ASP A 106 -5.57 13.41 -4.14
N ASP A 107 -6.86 13.26 -4.40
CA ASP A 107 -7.77 14.34 -4.82
C ASP A 107 -8.86 14.62 -3.76
N LEU A 108 -8.56 14.48 -2.46
CA LEU A 108 -9.56 14.67 -1.40
C LEU A 108 -9.80 16.13 -1.02
N GLY A 109 -8.94 17.05 -1.48
CA GLY A 109 -8.93 18.46 -1.10
C GLY A 109 -8.45 18.70 0.33
N ASP A 110 -8.40 19.96 0.76
CA ASP A 110 -7.68 20.38 1.97
C ASP A 110 -8.24 19.83 3.29
N GLU A 111 -9.54 19.59 3.35
CA GLU A 111 -10.23 19.13 4.55
C GLU A 111 -10.71 17.69 4.40
N VAL A 112 -10.12 16.80 5.19
CA VAL A 112 -10.49 15.38 5.26
C VAL A 112 -11.18 15.04 6.58
N GLN A 113 -11.98 14.00 6.56
CA GLN A 113 -12.63 13.39 7.71
C GLN A 113 -12.33 11.90 7.76
N PHE A 114 -12.21 11.37 8.97
CA PHE A 114 -11.97 9.96 9.24
C PHE A 114 -12.56 9.60 10.61
N ASP A 115 -12.90 8.34 10.81
CA ASP A 115 -13.27 7.83 12.13
C ASP A 115 -11.99 7.46 12.90
N PRO A 116 -11.68 8.13 14.03
CA PRO A 116 -10.47 7.85 14.82
C PRO A 116 -10.49 6.46 15.50
N LEU A 117 -11.64 5.79 15.55
CA LEU A 117 -11.83 4.48 16.20
C LEU A 117 -12.12 3.35 15.19
N GLN A 118 -12.00 3.61 13.89
CA GLN A 118 -12.31 2.62 12.85
C GLN A 118 -11.44 1.36 12.91
N ASN A 119 -10.24 1.46 13.48
CA ASN A 119 -9.30 0.35 13.58
C ASN A 119 -8.61 0.38 14.96
N ILE A 120 -8.63 -0.76 15.67
CA ILE A 120 -8.04 -0.89 17.01
C ILE A 120 -6.51 -0.95 17.00
N ASN A 121 -5.92 -1.40 15.89
CA ASN A 121 -4.48 -1.57 15.73
C ASN A 121 -3.85 -0.38 14.99
N VAL A 122 -4.67 0.45 14.34
CA VAL A 122 -4.22 1.63 13.59
C VAL A 122 -5.01 2.85 14.01
N LYS A 123 -4.30 3.83 14.59
CA LYS A 123 -4.87 5.11 15.00
C LYS A 123 -4.28 6.22 14.14
N ILE A 124 -5.12 6.92 13.39
CA ILE A 124 -4.71 8.12 12.66
C ILE A 124 -4.47 9.24 13.69
N ASP A 125 -3.26 9.78 13.72
CA ASP A 125 -2.89 10.86 14.64
C ASP A 125 -3.02 12.23 13.98
N SER A 126 -2.64 12.34 12.69
CA SER A 126 -2.91 13.53 11.89
C SER A 126 -2.90 13.25 10.39
N ILE A 127 -3.69 14.03 9.66
CA ILE A 127 -3.64 14.14 8.21
C ILE A 127 -3.57 15.62 7.89
N ARG A 128 -2.58 16.03 7.09
CA ARG A 128 -2.37 17.43 6.70
C ARG A 128 -2.15 17.51 5.20
N PRO A 129 -2.65 18.53 4.50
CA PRO A 129 -2.27 18.77 3.12
C PRO A 129 -0.74 18.86 3.00
N SER A 130 -0.18 18.19 1.99
CA SER A 130 1.26 18.20 1.73
C SER A 130 1.71 19.60 1.28
N GLU A 131 2.98 19.95 1.54
CA GLU A 131 3.54 21.25 1.15
C GLU A 131 3.52 21.49 -0.37
N ASP A 132 3.55 20.43 -1.17
CA ASP A 132 3.48 20.49 -2.63
C ASP A 132 2.05 20.57 -3.19
N GLY A 133 1.03 20.44 -2.33
CA GLY A 133 -0.38 20.52 -2.66
C GLY A 133 -0.91 19.36 -3.51
N LYS A 134 -0.19 18.23 -3.57
CA LYS A 134 -0.55 17.05 -4.39
C LYS A 134 -1.27 15.95 -3.62
N GLY A 135 -1.42 16.10 -2.31
CA GLY A 135 -2.14 15.15 -1.48
C GLY A 135 -1.94 15.46 -0.01
N HIS A 136 -1.65 14.43 0.78
CA HIS A 136 -1.62 14.55 2.24
C HIS A 136 -0.42 13.86 2.89
N ASP A 137 0.14 14.51 3.90
CA ASP A 137 1.06 13.94 4.88
C ASP A 137 0.26 13.29 6.01
N ILE A 138 0.52 12.00 6.22
CA ILE A 138 -0.20 11.15 7.17
C ILE A 138 0.75 10.74 8.28
N THR A 139 0.29 10.90 9.51
CA THR A 139 0.93 10.33 10.71
C THR A 139 -0.08 9.45 11.42
N LEU A 140 0.31 8.21 11.70
CA LEU A 140 -0.52 7.25 12.42
C LEU A 140 0.32 6.38 13.35
N THR A 141 -0.37 5.80 14.33
CA THR A 141 0.18 4.81 15.25
C THR A 141 -0.27 3.41 14.81
N PHE A 142 0.67 2.49 14.64
CA PHE A 142 0.45 1.09 14.26
C PHE A 142 0.89 0.15 15.37
N SER A 143 -0.03 -0.69 15.86
CA SER A 143 0.21 -1.69 16.91
C SER A 143 0.43 -3.07 16.30
N ALA A 144 1.65 -3.59 16.39
CA ALA A 144 2.01 -4.90 15.84
C ALA A 144 1.66 -6.04 16.81
N VAL A 145 0.36 -6.30 17.00
CA VAL A 145 -0.14 -7.20 18.05
C VAL A 145 0.13 -8.68 17.77
N LYS A 146 0.10 -9.10 16.50
CA LYS A 146 0.21 -10.51 16.08
C LYS A 146 1.36 -10.70 15.12
N GLU A 147 2.05 -11.84 15.23
CA GLU A 147 3.09 -12.27 14.29
C GLU A 147 2.52 -12.58 12.89
N LYS A 148 3.41 -12.73 11.89
CA LYS A 148 3.14 -13.01 10.47
C LYS A 148 2.70 -11.77 9.68
N ILE A 149 2.05 -11.99 8.54
CA ILE A 149 1.55 -10.91 7.68
C ILE A 149 0.30 -10.33 8.34
N VAL A 150 0.36 -9.03 8.61
CA VAL A 150 -0.74 -8.24 9.17
C VAL A 150 -1.19 -7.24 8.11
N LYS A 151 -2.51 -7.15 7.92
CA LYS A 151 -3.17 -6.22 7.01
C LYS A 151 -4.21 -5.45 7.79
N GLU A 152 -4.04 -4.14 7.87
CA GLU A 152 -4.98 -3.24 8.56
C GLU A 152 -5.51 -2.22 7.59
N THR A 153 -6.82 -2.01 7.58
CA THR A 153 -7.47 -1.07 6.66
C THR A 153 -8.01 0.13 7.41
N ILE A 154 -7.80 1.31 6.83
CA ILE A 154 -8.40 2.57 7.25
C ILE A 154 -8.91 3.34 6.03
N THR A 155 -9.92 4.17 6.25
CA THR A 155 -10.57 4.99 5.22
C THR A 155 -10.61 6.44 5.66
N ILE A 156 -10.35 7.32 4.70
CA ILE A 156 -10.43 8.77 4.83
C ILE A 156 -11.32 9.31 3.71
N MET A 157 -12.00 10.42 3.96
CA MET A 157 -12.96 11.01 3.02
C MET A 157 -12.77 12.51 2.94
N SER A 158 -13.04 13.11 1.79
CA SER A 158 -13.20 14.56 1.72
C SER A 158 -14.36 15.01 2.59
N LYS A 159 -14.22 16.18 3.22
CA LYS A 159 -15.30 16.83 3.97
C LYS A 159 -16.20 17.67 3.07
N ASN A 160 -15.64 18.27 2.01
CA ASN A 160 -16.29 19.31 1.22
C ASN A 160 -16.46 18.96 -0.28
N GLN A 161 -15.76 17.94 -0.79
CA GLN A 161 -15.83 17.51 -2.18
C GLN A 161 -16.62 16.20 -2.33
N SER A 162 -16.78 15.72 -3.57
CA SER A 162 -17.55 14.51 -3.87
C SER A 162 -17.11 13.32 -2.99
N PRO A 163 -18.03 12.46 -2.55
CA PRO A 163 -17.84 11.54 -1.43
C PRO A 163 -17.05 10.28 -1.79
N LYS A 164 -16.07 10.34 -2.69
CA LYS A 164 -15.24 9.18 -2.99
C LYS A 164 -14.27 8.96 -1.81
N PRO A 165 -14.41 7.86 -1.05
CA PRO A 165 -13.47 7.57 0.01
C PRO A 165 -12.13 7.13 -0.57
N LEU A 166 -11.04 7.46 0.11
CA LEU A 166 -9.76 6.82 -0.09
C LEU A 166 -9.55 5.78 1.02
N THR A 167 -9.38 4.52 0.62
CA THR A 167 -9.12 3.40 1.51
C THR A 167 -7.66 2.98 1.40
N MET A 168 -6.98 2.91 2.54
CA MET A 168 -5.59 2.51 2.63
C MET A 168 -5.49 1.18 3.35
N THR A 169 -4.81 0.21 2.75
CA THR A 169 -4.48 -1.06 3.40
C THR A 169 -3.00 -1.07 3.77
N LEU A 170 -2.70 -1.05 5.06
CA LEU A 170 -1.36 -1.14 5.60
C LEU A 170 -0.94 -2.60 5.67
N HIS A 171 0.17 -2.94 5.02
CA HIS A 171 0.75 -4.28 5.02
C HIS A 171 2.04 -4.26 5.84
N ALA A 172 2.13 -5.16 6.80
CA ALA A 172 3.33 -5.35 7.60
C ALA A 172 3.63 -6.84 7.79
N ARG A 173 4.91 -7.20 7.74
CA ARG A 173 5.39 -8.52 8.16
C ARG A 173 5.92 -8.43 9.57
N VAL A 174 5.14 -8.91 10.52
CA VAL A 174 5.45 -8.87 11.94
C VAL A 174 6.28 -10.09 12.35
N LEU A 175 7.49 -9.82 12.81
CA LEU A 175 8.47 -10.79 13.30
C LEU A 175 8.16 -11.17 14.75
N GLY A 176 8.26 -12.46 15.04
CA GLY A 176 8.17 -12.98 16.40
C GLY A 176 9.37 -12.64 17.26
N LYS A 177 9.25 -12.84 18.58
CA LYS A 177 10.34 -12.61 19.52
C LYS A 177 11.55 -13.49 19.15
N GLY A 178 12.73 -12.88 19.02
CA GLY A 178 13.97 -13.59 18.67
C GLY A 178 14.07 -14.07 17.23
N LYS A 179 13.17 -13.64 16.32
CA LYS A 179 13.18 -14.02 14.89
C LYS A 179 13.98 -13.08 13.99
N GLY A 180 14.75 -12.17 14.57
CA GLY A 180 15.60 -11.21 13.87
C GLY A 180 15.44 -9.79 14.38
N THR A 181 16.07 -8.84 13.70
CA THR A 181 15.92 -7.40 13.93
C THR A 181 14.93 -6.85 12.90
N PRO A 182 13.92 -6.07 13.30
CA PRO A 182 13.02 -5.44 12.34
C PRO A 182 13.80 -4.52 11.38
N SER A 183 13.48 -4.59 10.09
CA SER A 183 14.00 -3.65 9.08
C SER A 183 13.01 -2.51 8.93
N LEU A 184 13.19 -1.46 9.72
CA LEU A 184 12.31 -0.30 9.71
C LEU A 184 12.61 0.58 8.52
N LYS A 185 11.55 0.91 7.77
CA LYS A 185 11.59 1.86 6.67
C LYS A 185 11.64 3.30 7.21
N LYS A 186 12.12 4.23 6.39
CA LYS A 186 12.10 5.67 6.66
C LYS A 186 10.68 6.11 6.97
N GLY A 187 10.52 6.89 8.04
CA GLY A 187 9.21 7.33 8.53
C GLY A 187 8.57 6.37 9.54
N ILE A 188 9.21 5.22 9.85
CA ILE A 188 8.72 4.28 10.85
C ILE A 188 9.61 4.31 12.09
N HIS A 189 9.02 4.62 13.25
CA HIS A 189 9.73 4.70 14.52
C HIS A 189 9.02 3.85 15.57
N CYS A 190 9.76 2.98 16.27
CA CYS A 190 9.22 2.29 17.44
C CYS A 190 9.06 3.29 18.58
N VAL A 191 7.82 3.52 19.04
CA VAL A 191 7.50 4.48 20.11
C VAL A 191 7.13 3.81 21.43
N ARG A 192 6.76 2.53 21.40
CA ARG A 192 6.47 1.74 22.60
C ARG A 192 6.73 0.27 22.38
N ILE A 193 7.15 -0.42 23.43
CA ILE A 193 7.20 -1.89 23.50
C ILE A 193 6.23 -2.32 24.57
N GLU A 194 5.29 -3.19 24.21
CA GLU A 194 4.37 -3.83 25.14
C GLU A 194 5.06 -5.05 25.73
N TRP A 195 5.35 -4.99 27.03
CA TRP A 195 6.01 -6.08 27.74
C TRP A 195 4.99 -7.14 28.15
N ASP A 196 5.41 -8.40 28.09
CA ASP A 196 4.69 -9.47 28.76
C ASP A 196 5.10 -9.49 30.23
N GLU A 197 4.13 -9.38 31.12
CA GLU A 197 4.32 -9.59 32.57
C GLU A 197 4.80 -11.03 32.90
N GLU A 198 4.83 -11.96 31.95
CA GLU A 198 5.26 -13.34 32.15
C GLU A 198 6.78 -13.59 32.05
N SER A 199 7.62 -12.54 31.92
CA SER A 199 9.09 -12.73 31.92
C SER A 199 9.71 -12.80 33.33
N GLU A 200 8.94 -13.20 34.35
CA GLU A 200 9.43 -13.53 35.70
C GLU A 200 9.45 -15.05 35.94
N GLY A 201 10.25 -15.75 35.15
CA GLY A 201 10.73 -17.10 35.48
C GLY A 201 12.20 -17.04 35.88
N SER A 202 12.58 -16.09 36.74
CA SER A 202 13.95 -16.03 37.27
C SER A 202 14.13 -17.20 38.25
N ASP A 203 14.95 -18.14 37.82
CA ASP A 203 15.30 -19.40 38.47
C ASP A 203 15.95 -19.15 39.83
N TRP A 204 15.16 -18.99 40.89
CA TRP A 204 15.68 -18.88 42.25
C TRP A 204 16.10 -20.27 42.76
N GLN A 205 17.35 -20.65 42.56
CA GLN A 205 17.99 -21.74 43.30
C GLN A 205 18.53 -21.22 44.63
N GLY A 206 17.65 -21.13 45.63
CA GLY A 206 18.05 -20.91 47.02
C GLY A 206 18.66 -22.18 47.61
N HIS A 207 19.86 -22.04 48.18
CA HIS A 207 20.68 -23.09 48.81
C HIS A 207 20.04 -23.71 50.06
#